data_AF-A0A3M3XDK1-F1
#
_entry.id   AF-A0A3M3XDK1-F1
#
_cell.length_a   1.000
_cell.length_b   1.000
_cell.length_c   1.000
_cell.angle_alpha   90.00
_cell.angle_beta   90.00
_cell.angle_gamma   90.00
#
_symmetry.space_group_name_H-M   'P 1'
#
loop_
_entity.id
_entity.type
_entity.pdbx_description
1 polymer ?
#
loop_
_entity_poly.entity_id
_entity_poly.type
_entity_poly.pdbx_seq_one_letter_code
_entity_poly.pdbx_strand_id
1 'polypeptide(L)'
;MAAQPKERSAKTAARRKTRGEEELRLHTMAGTRQALADLMAWHGIEEQGEAMTLMIHHLHGLGPAGSAKFLAPPRHETCLSKSVLRDFRMQSLLMIRKDGGDEIIDPEQLEDRNERKISRIN
;
A
#
# COMPACT_ATOMS: atom_id res chain seq x y z
N MET A 1 -28.23 0.07 47.25
CA MET A 1 -27.98 1.26 46.39
C MET A 1 -27.34 0.80 45.09
N ALA A 2 -28.02 0.97 43.95
CA ALA A 2 -27.46 0.61 42.65
C ALA A 2 -26.34 1.59 42.28
N ALA A 3 -25.10 1.11 42.14
CA ALA A 3 -23.98 1.95 41.76
C ALA A 3 -24.25 2.70 40.44
N GLN A 4 -23.87 3.97 40.38
CA GLN A 4 -24.03 4.85 39.22
C GLN A 4 -23.35 4.24 37.97
N PRO A 5 -23.92 4.37 36.76
CA PRO A 5 -23.41 3.72 35.54
C PRO A 5 -21.92 3.98 35.26
N LYS A 6 -21.45 5.19 35.59
CA LYS A 6 -20.05 5.63 35.40
C LYS A 6 -19.07 4.91 36.33
N GLU A 7 -19.44 4.66 37.58
CA GLU A 7 -18.60 3.93 38.55
C GLU A 7 -18.50 2.45 38.22
N ARG A 8 -19.57 1.85 37.67
CA ARG A 8 -19.55 0.46 37.16
C ARG A 8 -18.58 0.31 35.98
N SER A 9 -18.62 1.24 35.02
CA SER A 9 -17.71 1.26 33.87
C SER A 9 -16.24 1.38 34.30
N ALA A 10 -15.93 2.29 35.22
CA ALA A 10 -14.58 2.49 35.74
C ALA A 10 -14.05 1.26 36.50
N LYS A 11 -14.89 0.60 37.31
CA LYS A 11 -14.52 -0.61 38.07
C LYS A 11 -14.28 -1.81 37.15
N THR A 12 -15.04 -1.92 36.07
CA THR A 12 -14.83 -2.94 35.03
C THR A 12 -13.55 -2.66 34.24
N ALA A 13 -13.31 -1.41 33.82
CA ALA A 13 -12.07 -1.03 33.13
C ALA A 13 -10.82 -1.30 33.98
N ALA A 14 -10.87 -1.03 35.28
CA ALA A 14 -9.78 -1.34 36.20
C ALA A 14 -9.51 -2.86 36.31
N ARG A 15 -10.56 -3.69 36.36
CA ARG A 15 -10.43 -5.17 36.40
C ARG A 15 -9.83 -5.73 35.11
N ARG A 16 -10.17 -5.16 33.95
CA ARG A 16 -9.59 -5.53 32.65
C ARG A 16 -8.09 -5.23 32.62
N LYS A 17 -7.70 -4.02 33.06
CA LYS A 17 -6.29 -3.61 33.14
C LYS A 17 -5.45 -4.50 34.06
N THR A 18 -6.01 -4.97 35.18
CA THR A 18 -5.30 -5.90 36.09
C THR A 18 -5.10 -7.30 35.51
N ARG A 19 -5.91 -7.71 34.53
CA ARG A 19 -5.80 -9.01 33.85
C ARG A 19 -4.93 -8.97 32.59
N GLY A 20 -4.40 -7.79 32.25
CA GLY A 20 -3.72 -7.58 30.96
C GLY A 20 -4.67 -7.67 29.76
N GLU A 21 -5.99 -7.54 29.99
CA GLU A 21 -6.97 -7.50 28.91
C GLU A 21 -6.84 -6.16 28.17
N GLU A 22 -6.36 -6.20 26.94
CA GLU A 22 -6.27 -5.04 26.04
C GLU A 22 -7.49 -4.98 25.11
N GLU A 23 -8.07 -3.78 25.00
CA GLU A 23 -9.22 -3.54 24.12
C GLU A 23 -8.76 -3.23 22.70
N LEU A 24 -8.93 -4.19 21.78
CA LEU A 24 -8.72 -3.98 20.34
C LEU A 24 -9.96 -3.33 19.70
N ARG A 25 -9.83 -2.07 19.29
CA ARG A 25 -10.88 -1.34 18.56
C ARG A 25 -10.50 -1.20 17.09
N LEU A 26 -11.39 -1.62 16.19
CA LEU A 26 -11.21 -1.52 14.75
C LEU A 26 -12.37 -0.74 14.12
N HIS A 27 -12.05 0.37 13.46
CA HIS A 27 -13.00 1.06 12.58
C HIS A 27 -12.92 0.44 11.18
N THR A 28 -14.07 0.06 10.63
CA THR A 28 -14.13 -0.63 9.33
C THR A 28 -15.14 0.01 8.39
N MET A 29 -14.86 -0.07 7.09
CA MET A 29 -15.79 0.30 6.03
C MET A 29 -16.75 -0.87 5.73
N ALA A 30 -17.84 -0.59 5.02
CA ALA A 30 -18.90 -1.56 4.73
C ALA A 30 -18.37 -2.87 4.10
N GLY A 31 -17.40 -2.79 3.18
CA GLY A 31 -16.83 -3.97 2.54
C GLY A 31 -16.10 -4.91 3.50
N THR A 32 -15.28 -4.38 4.40
CA THR A 32 -14.60 -5.17 5.43
C THR A 32 -15.59 -5.79 6.42
N ARG A 33 -16.64 -5.05 6.78
CA ARG A 33 -17.71 -5.56 7.65
C ARG A 33 -18.47 -6.71 6.99
N GLN A 34 -18.77 -6.61 5.68
CA GLN A 34 -19.46 -7.68 4.95
C GLN A 34 -18.59 -8.94 4.87
N ALA A 35 -17.30 -8.78 4.55
CA ALA A 35 -16.38 -9.91 4.50
C ALA A 35 -16.29 -10.64 5.86
N LEU A 36 -16.31 -9.91 6.98
CA LEU A 36 -16.37 -10.52 8.30
C LEU A 36 -17.70 -11.28 8.53
N ALA A 37 -18.82 -10.72 8.10
CA ALA A 37 -20.13 -11.38 8.22
C ALA A 37 -20.22 -12.67 7.38
N ASP A 38 -19.63 -12.66 6.19
CA ASP A 38 -19.60 -13.85 5.32
C ASP A 38 -18.73 -14.96 5.95
N LEU A 39 -17.55 -14.61 6.46
CA LEU A 39 -16.68 -15.56 7.19
C LEU A 39 -17.39 -16.16 8.41
N MET A 40 -18.10 -15.33 9.17
CA MET A 40 -18.91 -15.76 10.30
C MET A 40 -20.01 -16.73 9.87
N ALA A 41 -20.75 -16.42 8.80
CA ALA A 41 -21.81 -17.26 8.27
C ALA A 41 -21.29 -18.61 7.75
N TRP A 42 -20.14 -18.62 7.06
CA TRP A 42 -19.54 -19.85 6.53
C TRP A 42 -19.09 -20.83 7.62
N HIS A 43 -18.72 -20.31 8.78
CA HIS A 43 -18.18 -21.10 9.89
C HIS A 43 -19.13 -21.21 11.10
N GLY A 44 -20.36 -20.68 10.98
CA GLY A 44 -21.36 -20.73 12.05
C GLY A 44 -20.97 -19.95 13.30
N ILE A 45 -20.20 -18.87 13.15
CA ILE A 45 -19.74 -18.03 14.27
C ILE A 45 -20.73 -16.88 14.46
N GLU A 46 -21.30 -16.74 15.65
CA GLU A 46 -22.29 -15.69 15.95
C GLU A 46 -21.64 -14.38 16.44
N GLU A 47 -20.49 -14.49 17.10
CA GLU A 47 -19.81 -13.36 17.73
C GLU A 47 -18.59 -12.87 16.93
N GLN A 48 -18.58 -11.57 16.60
CA GLN A 48 -17.49 -10.95 15.84
C GLN A 48 -16.13 -11.06 16.55
N GLY A 49 -16.13 -10.90 17.89
CA GLY A 49 -14.92 -10.99 18.69
C GLY A 49 -14.30 -12.39 18.61
N GLU A 50 -15.13 -13.43 18.66
CA GLU A 50 -14.70 -14.82 18.53
C GLU A 50 -14.07 -15.08 17.14
N ALA A 51 -14.76 -14.67 16.07
CA ALA A 51 -14.23 -14.80 14.72
C ALA A 51 -12.85 -14.12 14.57
N MET A 52 -12.71 -12.90 15.10
CA MET A 52 -11.43 -12.17 15.07
C MET A 52 -10.34 -12.86 15.88
N THR A 53 -10.65 -13.32 17.09
CA THR A 53 -9.70 -14.06 17.93
C THR A 53 -9.25 -15.34 17.25
N LEU A 54 -10.17 -16.12 16.67
CA LEU A 54 -9.84 -17.35 15.94
C LEU A 54 -8.94 -17.07 14.74
N MET A 55 -9.26 -16.05 13.92
CA MET A 55 -8.44 -15.67 12.78
C MET A 55 -6.99 -15.33 13.19
N ILE A 56 -6.81 -14.55 14.26
CA ILE A 56 -5.47 -14.20 14.76
C ILE A 56 -4.71 -15.45 15.21
N HIS A 57 -5.33 -16.34 15.98
CA HIS A 57 -4.68 -17.55 16.47
C HIS A 57 -4.35 -18.53 15.36
N HIS A 58 -5.26 -18.73 14.39
CA HIS A 58 -5.02 -19.61 13.26
C HIS A 58 -3.93 -19.06 12.35
N LEU A 59 -3.93 -17.75 12.04
CA LEU A 59 -2.85 -17.12 11.28
C LEU A 59 -1.51 -17.25 12.00
N HIS A 60 -1.47 -17.02 13.31
CA HIS A 60 -0.26 -17.22 14.10
C HIS A 60 0.22 -18.68 14.09
N GLY A 61 -0.71 -19.65 14.16
CA GLY A 61 -0.41 -21.08 14.11
C GLY A 61 0.21 -21.55 12.78
N LEU A 62 0.02 -20.83 11.67
CA LEU A 62 0.67 -21.10 10.39
C LEU A 62 2.15 -20.69 10.36
N GLY A 63 2.62 -19.96 11.38
CA GLY A 63 3.97 -19.42 11.46
C GLY A 63 4.24 -18.28 10.47
N PRO A 64 5.45 -17.69 10.49
CA PRO A 64 5.77 -16.47 9.73
C PRO A 64 5.61 -16.64 8.22
N ALA A 65 6.11 -17.74 7.65
CA ALA A 65 6.03 -18.00 6.22
C ALA A 65 4.61 -18.35 5.75
N GLY A 66 3.86 -19.11 6.55
CA GLY A 66 2.50 -19.54 6.21
C GLY A 66 1.47 -18.42 6.29
N SER A 67 1.65 -17.49 7.24
CA SER A 67 0.80 -16.31 7.41
C SER A 67 1.10 -15.19 6.40
N ALA A 68 2.33 -15.09 5.88
CA ALA A 68 2.76 -14.03 4.98
C ALA A 68 1.85 -13.87 3.75
N LYS A 69 1.34 -14.96 3.18
CA LYS A 69 0.45 -14.93 2.01
C LYS A 69 -0.91 -14.26 2.27
N PHE A 70 -1.38 -14.25 3.51
CA PHE A 70 -2.66 -13.66 3.90
C PHE A 70 -2.52 -12.19 4.33
N LEU A 71 -1.33 -11.79 4.74
CA LEU A 71 -1.00 -10.42 5.16
C LEU A 71 -0.30 -9.61 4.06
N ALA A 72 0.15 -10.27 2.99
CA ALA A 72 0.71 -9.59 1.83
C ALA A 72 -0.39 -8.83 1.08
N PRO A 73 -0.23 -7.52 0.85
CA PRO A 73 -1.16 -6.79 -0.01
C PRO A 73 -1.14 -7.41 -1.41
N PRO A 74 -2.28 -7.48 -2.12
CA PRO A 74 -2.34 -8.01 -3.48
C PRO A 74 -1.47 -7.14 -4.39
N ARG A 75 -0.25 -7.61 -4.66
CA ARG A 75 0.61 -7.04 -5.69
C ARG A 75 0.11 -7.58 -7.02
N HIS A 76 -0.47 -6.71 -7.83
CA HIS A 76 -0.65 -7.02 -9.23
C HIS A 76 0.74 -7.01 -9.87
N GLU A 77 1.26 -8.18 -10.20
CA GLU A 77 2.49 -8.27 -10.98
C GLU A 77 2.16 -7.80 -12.41
N THR A 78 2.71 -6.66 -12.82
CA THR A 78 2.55 -6.15 -14.19
C THR A 78 3.46 -6.91 -15.14
N CYS A 79 3.05 -8.13 -15.52
CA CYS A 79 3.74 -8.86 -16.57
C CYS A 79 3.40 -8.24 -17.95
N LEU A 80 4.37 -7.57 -18.57
CA LEU A 80 4.25 -7.14 -19.97
C LEU A 80 4.22 -8.37 -20.88
N SER A 81 3.35 -8.37 -21.89
CA SER A 81 3.31 -9.45 -22.86
C SER A 81 4.56 -9.47 -23.74
N LYS A 82 4.89 -10.63 -24.31
CA LYS A 82 6.04 -10.77 -25.23
C LYS A 82 5.92 -9.85 -26.46
N SER A 83 4.69 -9.59 -26.93
CA SER A 83 4.46 -8.67 -28.05
C SER A 83 4.80 -7.22 -27.67
N VAL A 84 4.33 -6.76 -26.51
CA VAL A 84 4.63 -5.39 -26.01
C VAL A 84 6.13 -5.20 -25.81
N LEU A 85 6.83 -6.20 -25.26
CA LEU A 85 8.29 -6.15 -25.10
C LEU A 85 9.03 -6.08 -26.45
N ARG A 86 8.56 -6.83 -27.44
CA ARG A 86 9.14 -6.81 -28.80
C ARG A 86 8.92 -5.45 -29.45
N ASP A 87 7.70 -4.93 -29.37
CA ASP A 87 7.35 -3.64 -29.97
C ASP A 87 8.12 -2.51 -29.31
N PHE A 88 8.19 -2.51 -27.97
CA PHE A 88 9.01 -1.56 -27.21
C PHE A 88 10.47 -1.61 -27.67
N ARG A 89 11.08 -2.80 -27.76
CA ARG A 89 12.47 -2.96 -28.23
C ARG A 89 12.67 -2.42 -29.64
N MET A 90 11.76 -2.72 -30.57
CA MET A 90 11.86 -2.24 -31.95
C MET A 90 11.78 -0.72 -32.03
N GLN A 91 10.85 -0.10 -31.30
CA GLN A 91 10.69 1.35 -31.26
C GLN A 91 11.90 2.03 -30.60
N SER A 92 12.43 1.48 -29.50
CA SER A 92 13.65 1.99 -28.86
C SER A 92 14.84 2.00 -29.84
N LEU A 93 15.03 0.92 -30.60
CA LEU A 93 16.10 0.84 -31.60
C LEU A 93 15.92 1.84 -32.74
N LEU A 94 14.68 2.08 -33.18
CA LEU A 94 14.40 3.11 -34.18
C LEU A 94 14.71 4.50 -33.66
N MET A 95 14.40 4.77 -32.39
CA MET A 95 14.67 6.07 -31.77
C MET A 95 16.17 6.32 -31.63
N ILE A 96 16.93 5.32 -31.15
CA ILE A 96 18.41 5.40 -31.07
C ILE A 96 19.03 5.67 -32.45
N ARG A 97 18.51 5.07 -33.51
CA ARG A 97 19.01 5.31 -34.87
C ARG A 97 18.65 6.69 -35.43
N LYS A 98 17.52 7.25 -34.99
CA LYS A 98 17.07 8.60 -35.38
C LYS A 98 17.76 9.69 -34.58
N ASP A 99 18.35 9.34 -33.45
CA ASP A 99 19.11 10.27 -32.64
C ASP A 99 20.36 10.71 -33.40
N GLY A 100 20.47 12.03 -33.64
CA GLY A 100 21.58 12.64 -34.36
C GLY A 100 22.85 12.75 -33.50
N GLY A 101 22.78 12.29 -32.24
CA GLY A 101 23.78 12.56 -31.22
C GLY A 101 23.57 13.93 -30.57
N ASP A 102 24.15 14.12 -29.39
CA ASP A 102 24.13 15.41 -28.72
C ASP A 102 24.88 16.45 -29.58
N GLU A 103 24.30 17.65 -29.72
CA GLU A 103 25.01 18.79 -30.29
C GLU A 103 26.22 19.11 -29.40
N ILE A 104 27.43 18.84 -29.88
CA ILE A 104 28.66 19.32 -29.23
C ILE A 104 28.74 20.81 -29.55
N ILE A 105 28.38 21.64 -28.58
CA ILE A 105 28.52 23.09 -28.70
C ILE A 105 29.96 23.44 -28.34
N ASP A 106 30.78 23.73 -29.34
CA ASP A 106 32.14 24.24 -29.12
C ASP A 106 32.09 25.60 -28.41
N PRO A 107 32.94 25.86 -27.39
CA PRO A 107 32.91 27.10 -26.61
C PRO A 107 33.01 28.38 -27.46
N GLU A 108 33.78 28.36 -28.55
CA GLU A 108 33.93 29.49 -29.48
C GLU A 108 32.61 29.84 -30.19
N GLN A 109 31.72 28.87 -30.45
CA GLN A 109 30.42 29.10 -31.09
C GLN A 109 29.40 29.77 -30.14
N LEU A 110 29.72 29.84 -28.84
CA LEU A 110 28.92 30.56 -27.84
C LEU A 110 29.24 32.06 -27.82
N GLU A 111 30.49 32.45 -28.09
CA GLU A 111 30.94 33.85 -28.08
C GLU A 111 30.31 34.65 -29.22
N ASP A 112 30.29 34.08 -30.43
CA ASP A 112 29.63 34.61 -31.64
C ASP A 112 28.13 34.92 -31.44
N ARG A 113 27.47 34.16 -30.56
CA ARG A 113 26.04 34.29 -30.26
C ARG A 113 25.76 35.41 -29.24
N ASN A 114 26.73 35.72 -28.38
CA ASN A 114 26.67 36.85 -27.45
C ASN A 114 27.00 38.18 -28.15
N GLU A 115 27.97 38.21 -29.06
CA GLU A 115 28.32 39.43 -29.81
C GLU A 115 27.17 39.94 -30.69
N ARG A 116 26.44 39.03 -31.37
CA ARG A 116 25.26 39.37 -32.18
C ARG A 116 24.05 39.86 -31.37
N LYS A 117 24.00 39.57 -30.06
CA LYS A 117 22.97 40.10 -29.16
C LYS A 117 23.31 41.49 -28.65
N ILE A 118 24.60 41.80 -28.44
CA ILE A 118 25.05 43.11 -27.96
C ILE A 118 24.95 44.18 -29.06
N SER A 119 25.16 43.81 -30.34
CA SER A 119 25.05 44.75 -31.47
C SER A 119 23.62 45.17 -31.84
N ARG A 120 22.59 44.57 -31.23
CA ARG A 120 21.16 44.87 -31.47
C ARG A 120 20.53 45.78 -30.40
N ILE A 121 21.32 46.19 -29.39
CA ILE A 121 20.86 46.97 -28.23
C ILE A 121 21.34 48.44 -28.30
N ASN A 122 22.16 48.82 -29.28
CA ASN A 122 22.54 50.22 -29.53
C ASN A 122 21.79 50.82 -30.72
#